data_AF-A0A239WBF7-F1
#
_entry.id   AF-A0A239WBF7-F1
#
_cell.length_a   1.000
_cell.length_b   1.000
_cell.length_c   1.000
_cell.angle_alpha   90.00
_cell.angle_beta   90.00
_cell.angle_gamma   90.00
#
_symmetry.space_group_name_H-M   'P 1'
#
loop_
_entity.id
_entity.type
_entity.pdbx_description
1 polymer ?
#
loop_
_entity_poly.entity_id
_entity_poly.type
_entity_poly.pdbx_seq_one_letter_code
_entity_poly.pdbx_strand_id
1 'polypeptide(L)'
;MKSPKIFTTAVAAVIATTGFGATPLVQPAQAAPTHQSSVPASAHRGSSSTGPKNCVPFVGRPGSSGQLPLGVIPPSWGTEGWQQMASTNRTDLPAKVVMRDNHESFNQRMDFALRDGKVYGRLQSEKQWRHIATPSCLDGQITAISANDAMLAAVDANGWVYTLNNLLSSPKDWGWFRAWGTPFWFGHGLQLENQTNGEWALSLIDNQTDRTYRGVDGHDHPISLAMCTEIMMASPDGTHLYQHDPWLANDYSFEASTPYNSQFRIHTMSASGSVAFITNSHGDMFTRLWDYDIAGTDPAQFRYTWKDQGNLPDAGTWAQGKINPNYAAIKLPPAPWQHQPKVPGEITDRLTILSTAPGSQNRELRVEGRRGGHTGYWTKMLNDKSWKFIVTDQTLKGKPLDNPQQDTSAVDLAPASGVNYSGHLPGGVRLDVRDFAYQTTSRTVDLTIQGKKYPVTLHSIDGRLDSTISMLAHRERGLSSTPRYYDAAIEVPQKYLSDPTFASFARTYLHGERVHELYLAATDSQLKIINNSHPGISLRTGRDVSTMKRVPNS
;
A
#
# COMPACT_ATOMS: atom_id res chain seq x y z
N MET A 1 -36.55 -2.01 -39.32
CA MET A 1 -35.14 -1.58 -39.25
C MET A 1 -34.61 -2.03 -37.90
N LYS A 2 -33.55 -2.86 -37.91
CA LYS A 2 -33.08 -3.62 -36.75
C LYS A 2 -32.13 -2.78 -35.89
N SER A 3 -32.37 -2.78 -34.59
CA SER A 3 -31.51 -2.25 -33.52
C SER A 3 -30.35 -3.23 -33.24
N PRO A 4 -29.11 -2.78 -32.98
CA PRO A 4 -28.02 -3.69 -32.69
C PRO A 4 -28.14 -4.18 -31.23
N LYS A 5 -28.22 -5.50 -31.07
CA LYS A 5 -28.11 -6.18 -29.78
C LYS A 5 -26.65 -6.11 -29.33
N ILE A 6 -26.40 -5.42 -28.22
CA ILE A 6 -25.13 -5.48 -27.50
C ILE A 6 -25.08 -6.85 -26.82
N PHE A 7 -24.11 -7.67 -27.22
CA PHE A 7 -23.81 -8.95 -26.58
C PHE A 7 -23.14 -8.69 -25.24
N THR A 8 -23.83 -8.99 -24.15
CA THR A 8 -23.28 -9.03 -22.80
C THR A 8 -22.49 -10.33 -22.65
N THR A 9 -21.21 -10.32 -23.01
CA THR A 9 -20.31 -11.42 -22.70
C THR A 9 -19.89 -11.28 -21.23
N ALA A 10 -20.38 -12.16 -20.37
CA ALA A 10 -19.87 -12.30 -19.02
C ALA A 10 -18.39 -12.70 -19.09
N VAL A 11 -17.49 -11.77 -18.75
CA VAL A 11 -16.09 -12.09 -18.47
C VAL A 11 -16.07 -12.75 -17.10
N ALA A 12 -16.39 -14.04 -17.07
CA ALA A 12 -15.95 -14.91 -15.99
C ALA A 12 -14.43 -14.94 -16.03
N ALA A 13 -13.79 -14.76 -14.87
CA ALA A 13 -12.36 -14.89 -14.70
C ALA A 13 -11.89 -16.24 -15.27
N VAL A 14 -11.29 -16.21 -16.46
CA VAL A 14 -10.55 -17.34 -17.02
C VAL A 14 -9.17 -17.35 -16.37
N ILE A 15 -9.11 -17.71 -15.10
CA ILE A 15 -7.90 -18.21 -14.44
C ILE A 15 -8.32 -19.40 -13.58
N ALA A 16 -8.68 -20.50 -14.24
CA ALA A 16 -8.70 -21.85 -13.69
C ALA A 16 -9.13 -22.81 -14.80
N THR A 17 -8.19 -23.28 -15.63
CA THR A 17 -8.27 -24.58 -16.33
C THR A 17 -7.09 -24.75 -17.28
N THR A 18 -5.91 -25.04 -16.74
CA THR A 18 -4.91 -25.85 -17.46
C THR A 18 -4.26 -26.84 -16.48
N GLY A 19 -4.82 -28.05 -16.44
CA GLY A 19 -4.15 -29.32 -16.19
C GLY A 19 -3.34 -29.52 -14.91
N PHE A 20 -3.99 -29.96 -13.83
CA PHE A 20 -3.31 -30.66 -12.73
C PHE A 20 -3.64 -32.15 -12.80
N GLY A 21 -2.64 -32.96 -13.16
CA GLY A 21 -2.61 -34.38 -12.81
C GLY A 21 -2.43 -34.51 -11.30
N ALA A 22 -3.26 -35.34 -10.68
CA ALA A 22 -3.29 -35.55 -9.24
C ALA A 22 -1.96 -36.09 -8.71
N THR A 23 -1.41 -35.45 -7.69
CA THR A 23 -0.48 -36.06 -6.71
C THR A 23 -1.05 -35.87 -5.30
N PRO A 24 -0.89 -36.85 -4.40
CA PRO A 24 -1.63 -36.88 -3.14
C PRO A 24 -1.05 -35.90 -2.12
N LEU A 25 -1.94 -35.21 -1.41
CA LEU A 25 -1.68 -34.39 -0.23
C LEU A 25 -1.05 -35.25 0.89
N VAL A 26 0.14 -34.86 1.33
CA VAL A 26 0.74 -35.34 2.59
C VAL A 26 0.13 -34.55 3.75
N GLN A 27 -0.36 -35.27 4.76
CA GLN A 27 -0.95 -34.71 5.98
C GLN A 27 0.07 -33.89 6.80
N PRO A 28 -0.33 -32.76 7.42
CA PRO A 28 0.54 -32.03 8.32
C PRO A 28 0.69 -32.74 9.67
N ALA A 29 1.95 -32.93 10.10
CA ALA A 29 2.29 -33.41 11.42
C ALA A 29 2.06 -32.32 12.49
N GLN A 30 1.53 -32.73 13.65
CA GLN A 30 1.34 -31.89 14.83
C GLN A 30 2.69 -31.38 15.34
N ALA A 31 2.85 -30.06 15.46
CA ALA A 31 4.01 -29.43 16.07
C ALA A 31 3.84 -29.31 17.60
N ALA A 32 4.85 -29.74 18.33
CA ALA A 32 4.98 -29.60 19.78
C ALA A 32 5.49 -28.19 20.16
N PRO A 33 5.21 -27.69 21.38
CA PRO A 33 5.49 -26.30 21.76
C PRO A 33 6.98 -26.08 22.04
N THR A 34 7.57 -25.03 21.48
CA THR A 34 8.90 -24.55 21.87
C THR A 34 8.92 -23.03 22.10
N HIS A 35 9.84 -22.65 22.97
CA HIS A 35 9.90 -21.47 23.83
C HIS A 35 9.67 -20.09 23.18
N GLN A 36 8.83 -19.29 23.85
CA GLN A 36 8.57 -17.88 23.61
C GLN A 36 9.80 -17.02 23.93
N SER A 37 10.18 -16.13 23.00
CA SER A 37 10.99 -14.95 23.30
C SER A 37 10.04 -13.76 23.43
N SER A 38 10.12 -13.07 24.56
CA SER A 38 9.16 -12.07 25.03
C SER A 38 9.31 -10.72 24.33
N VAL A 39 8.40 -10.43 23.41
CA VAL A 39 7.95 -9.06 23.12
C VAL A 39 6.77 -8.78 24.05
N PRO A 40 6.65 -7.61 24.71
CA PRO A 40 5.51 -7.34 25.57
C PRO A 40 4.23 -7.38 24.73
N ALA A 41 3.37 -8.34 25.02
CA ALA A 41 2.02 -8.39 24.46
C ALA A 41 1.30 -7.11 24.86
N SER A 42 1.07 -6.22 23.91
CA SER A 42 0.16 -5.10 24.10
C SER A 42 -1.22 -5.69 24.43
N ALA A 43 -1.79 -5.24 25.54
CA ALA A 43 -3.02 -5.76 26.09
C ALA A 43 -4.15 -5.71 25.05
N HIS A 44 -4.55 -6.87 24.53
CA HIS A 44 -5.81 -7.03 23.83
C HIS A 44 -6.95 -6.51 24.72
N ARG A 45 -7.49 -5.34 24.40
CA ARG A 45 -8.78 -4.90 24.94
C ARG A 45 -9.84 -5.84 24.39
N GLY A 46 -10.44 -6.63 25.28
CA GLY A 46 -11.50 -7.58 24.94
C GLY A 46 -12.78 -6.88 24.46
N SER A 47 -13.38 -7.44 23.41
CA SER A 47 -14.81 -7.42 23.11
C SER A 47 -15.12 -8.49 22.06
N SER A 48 -16.19 -9.24 22.32
CA SER A 48 -16.48 -10.60 21.88
C SER A 48 -17.36 -10.68 20.62
N SER A 49 -16.90 -10.17 19.48
CA SER A 49 -17.46 -10.61 18.18
C SER A 49 -16.39 -11.35 17.40
N THR A 50 -16.66 -12.62 17.07
CA THR A 50 -15.78 -13.47 16.27
C THR A 50 -15.72 -13.09 14.79
N GLY A 51 -16.41 -12.02 14.39
CA GLY A 51 -16.54 -11.56 13.02
C GLY A 51 -17.29 -10.23 12.91
N PRO A 52 -17.39 -9.68 11.69
CA PRO A 52 -18.16 -8.49 11.40
C PRO A 52 -19.67 -8.72 11.59
N LYS A 53 -20.42 -7.64 11.78
CA LYS A 53 -21.88 -7.69 12.02
C LYS A 53 -22.63 -8.33 10.85
N ASN A 54 -23.35 -9.42 11.14
CA ASN A 54 -24.02 -10.23 10.11
C ASN A 54 -25.21 -9.55 9.39
N CYS A 55 -25.74 -8.44 9.91
CA CYS A 55 -26.81 -7.71 9.24
C CYS A 55 -26.32 -6.88 8.05
N VAL A 56 -25.03 -6.53 8.01
CA VAL A 56 -24.42 -5.87 6.86
C VAL A 56 -24.24 -6.93 5.77
N PRO A 57 -24.69 -6.75 4.52
CA PRO A 57 -24.53 -7.75 3.47
C PRO A 57 -23.10 -8.28 3.37
N PHE A 58 -22.94 -9.57 3.05
CA PHE A 58 -21.61 -10.14 2.86
C PHE A 58 -20.92 -9.49 1.65
N VAL A 59 -21.58 -9.55 0.50
CA VAL A 59 -21.19 -8.84 -0.71
C VAL A 59 -22.11 -7.64 -0.93
N GLY A 60 -21.56 -6.60 -1.53
CA GLY A 60 -22.26 -5.44 -2.02
C GLY A 60 -23.20 -5.78 -3.17
N ARG A 61 -23.90 -4.75 -3.65
CA ARG A 61 -24.96 -4.94 -4.64
C ARG A 61 -24.38 -5.36 -6.00
N PRO A 62 -24.86 -6.48 -6.61
CA PRO A 62 -24.47 -6.88 -7.96
C PRO A 62 -24.80 -5.81 -9.01
N GLY A 63 -23.94 -5.65 -10.02
CA GLY A 63 -24.13 -4.65 -11.08
C GLY A 63 -23.67 -3.25 -10.68
N SER A 64 -22.68 -3.19 -9.78
CA SER A 64 -22.19 -1.95 -9.22
C SER A 64 -20.67 -1.86 -9.33
N SER A 65 -20.14 -0.64 -9.50
CA SER A 65 -18.76 -0.40 -9.93
C SER A 65 -17.68 -0.81 -8.92
N GLY A 66 -18.07 -1.14 -7.67
CA GLY A 66 -17.10 -1.33 -6.58
C GLY A 66 -16.80 -2.75 -6.09
N GLN A 67 -17.59 -3.77 -6.42
CA GLN A 67 -17.24 -5.16 -6.05
C GLN A 67 -17.47 -6.14 -7.18
N LEU A 68 -18.60 -6.04 -7.90
CA LEU A 68 -18.91 -6.88 -9.05
C LEU A 68 -19.87 -6.16 -10.03
N PRO A 69 -19.52 -6.04 -11.33
CA PRO A 69 -18.22 -6.33 -11.93
C PRO A 69 -17.18 -5.23 -11.61
N LEU A 70 -15.97 -5.62 -11.23
CA LEU A 70 -14.87 -4.70 -10.91
C LEU A 70 -14.51 -3.84 -12.12
N GLY A 71 -14.52 -2.52 -11.97
CA GLY A 71 -13.96 -1.59 -12.96
C GLY A 71 -14.59 -1.60 -14.35
N VAL A 72 -15.69 -2.32 -14.56
CA VAL A 72 -16.38 -2.41 -15.86
C VAL A 72 -17.48 -1.36 -15.99
N ILE A 73 -18.17 -1.04 -14.89
CA ILE A 73 -19.29 -0.09 -14.91
C ILE A 73 -18.77 1.30 -14.52
N PRO A 74 -18.83 2.29 -15.41
CA PRO A 74 -18.43 3.65 -15.06
C PRO A 74 -19.43 4.26 -14.07
N PRO A 75 -18.98 5.18 -13.21
CA PRO A 75 -19.87 5.86 -12.28
C PRO A 75 -20.93 6.69 -13.02
N SER A 76 -22.17 6.68 -12.50
CA SER A 76 -23.29 7.36 -13.17
C SER A 76 -23.37 8.86 -12.92
N TRP A 77 -22.69 9.38 -11.88
CA TRP A 77 -22.72 10.79 -11.46
C TRP A 77 -24.11 11.39 -11.17
N GLY A 78 -25.19 10.59 -11.26
CA GLY A 78 -26.56 11.02 -11.02
C GLY A 78 -26.92 11.13 -9.54
N THR A 79 -28.07 11.71 -9.20
CA THR A 79 -28.51 11.97 -7.82
C THR A 79 -29.74 11.17 -7.40
N GLU A 80 -30.12 10.14 -8.15
CA GLU A 80 -31.30 9.33 -7.84
C GLU A 80 -31.18 8.66 -6.47
N GLY A 81 -32.23 8.77 -5.65
CA GLY A 81 -32.23 8.30 -4.26
C GLY A 81 -31.69 9.32 -3.24
N TRP A 82 -31.02 10.39 -3.66
CA TRP A 82 -30.46 11.39 -2.74
C TRP A 82 -31.52 12.06 -1.87
N GLN A 83 -32.62 12.50 -2.49
CA GLN A 83 -33.71 13.20 -1.80
C GLN A 83 -34.52 12.30 -0.86
N GLN A 84 -34.38 10.98 -0.98
CA GLN A 84 -35.05 10.01 -0.11
C GLN A 84 -34.33 9.83 1.23
N MET A 85 -33.05 10.20 1.32
CA MET A 85 -32.28 10.16 2.57
C MET A 85 -32.72 11.28 3.51
N ALA A 86 -32.85 10.96 4.80
CA ALA A 86 -33.31 11.91 5.81
C ALA A 86 -32.35 13.10 5.92
N SER A 87 -32.87 14.31 5.71
CA SER A 87 -32.16 15.55 6.02
C SER A 87 -31.95 15.69 7.53
N THR A 88 -30.88 16.36 7.92
CA THR A 88 -30.60 16.65 9.32
C THR A 88 -30.30 18.13 9.55
N ASN A 89 -30.71 18.64 10.71
CA ASN A 89 -30.44 20.01 11.17
C ASN A 89 -29.40 20.02 12.30
N ARG A 90 -28.57 18.96 12.39
CA ARG A 90 -27.46 18.88 13.33
C ARG A 90 -26.52 20.08 13.17
N THR A 91 -26.24 20.75 14.27
CA THR A 91 -25.39 21.95 14.33
C THR A 91 -23.91 21.62 14.49
N ASP A 92 -23.58 20.39 14.86
CA ASP A 92 -22.21 19.88 15.06
C ASP A 92 -21.58 19.29 13.77
N LEU A 93 -22.32 19.32 12.65
CA LEU A 93 -21.80 18.95 11.34
C LEU A 93 -21.02 20.13 10.71
N PRO A 94 -19.90 19.86 10.04
CA PRO A 94 -19.05 20.93 9.53
C PRO A 94 -19.72 21.69 8.39
N ALA A 95 -19.51 23.00 8.36
CA ALA A 95 -19.95 23.83 7.24
C ALA A 95 -19.23 23.47 5.94
N LYS A 96 -17.96 23.05 6.02
CA LYS A 96 -17.12 22.57 4.91
C LYS A 96 -16.13 21.54 5.42
N VAL A 97 -15.92 20.46 4.66
CA VAL A 97 -14.84 19.50 4.91
C VAL A 97 -13.68 19.84 3.96
N VAL A 98 -12.54 20.22 4.51
CA VAL A 98 -11.33 20.63 3.74
C VAL A 98 -10.14 19.72 4.00
N MET A 99 -10.16 18.99 5.11
CA MET A 99 -9.17 18.02 5.54
C MET A 99 -9.88 16.69 5.76
N ARG A 100 -9.13 15.60 5.61
CA ARG A 100 -9.54 14.24 5.96
C ARG A 100 -8.91 13.84 7.30
N ASP A 101 -9.67 13.08 8.06
CA ASP A 101 -9.24 12.28 9.20
C ASP A 101 -10.23 11.11 9.35
N ASN A 102 -10.22 10.39 10.47
CA ASN A 102 -11.14 9.28 10.64
C ASN A 102 -12.56 9.66 11.10
N HIS A 103 -12.89 10.94 11.14
CA HIS A 103 -14.22 11.47 11.49
C HIS A 103 -14.82 12.37 10.42
N GLU A 104 -14.00 12.91 9.53
CA GLU A 104 -14.41 13.74 8.40
C GLU A 104 -13.61 13.33 7.18
N SER A 105 -14.29 13.09 6.07
CA SER A 105 -13.64 12.76 4.82
C SER A 105 -14.41 13.36 3.64
N PHE A 106 -13.87 13.25 2.45
CA PHE A 106 -14.52 13.71 1.24
C PHE A 106 -13.92 13.02 0.02
N ASN A 107 -14.67 12.93 -1.06
CA ASN A 107 -14.17 12.58 -2.39
C ASN A 107 -14.45 13.75 -3.35
N GLN A 108 -14.30 13.55 -4.65
CA GLN A 108 -14.53 14.55 -5.69
C GLN A 108 -15.99 15.00 -5.83
N ARG A 109 -16.92 14.35 -5.11
CA ARG A 109 -18.36 14.61 -5.23
C ARG A 109 -19.01 14.97 -3.90
N MET A 110 -18.54 14.39 -2.81
CA MET A 110 -19.22 14.35 -1.53
C MET A 110 -18.31 14.69 -0.37
N ASP A 111 -18.89 15.36 0.62
CA ASP A 111 -18.34 15.47 1.97
C ASP A 111 -19.00 14.43 2.87
N PHE A 112 -18.24 13.90 3.84
CA PHE A 112 -18.68 12.94 4.84
C PHE A 112 -18.28 13.39 6.24
N ALA A 113 -19.14 13.13 7.22
CA ALA A 113 -18.87 13.36 8.63
C ALA A 113 -19.46 12.22 9.47
N LEU A 114 -18.68 11.75 10.45
CA LEU A 114 -19.09 10.77 11.45
C LEU A 114 -19.47 11.49 12.73
N ARG A 115 -20.70 11.31 13.22
CA ARG A 115 -21.15 11.83 14.51
C ARG A 115 -22.05 10.81 15.21
N ASP A 116 -21.81 10.57 16.50
CA ASP A 116 -22.55 9.59 17.33
C ASP A 116 -22.67 8.21 16.67
N GLY A 117 -21.61 7.78 16.00
CA GLY A 117 -21.54 6.53 15.27
C GLY A 117 -22.38 6.43 13.99
N LYS A 118 -22.88 7.57 13.48
CA LYS A 118 -23.66 7.67 12.24
C LYS A 118 -22.90 8.44 11.17
N VAL A 119 -23.00 7.95 9.94
CA VAL A 119 -22.38 8.59 8.77
C VAL A 119 -23.35 9.58 8.16
N TYR A 120 -22.94 10.83 8.07
CA TYR A 120 -23.64 11.88 7.36
C TYR A 120 -22.88 12.20 6.08
N GLY A 121 -23.61 12.48 5.02
CA GLY A 121 -23.04 12.88 3.74
C GLY A 121 -23.73 14.11 3.18
N ARG A 122 -23.04 14.77 2.27
CA ARG A 122 -23.51 15.94 1.55
C ARG A 122 -22.86 16.00 0.18
N LEU A 123 -23.62 16.30 -0.87
CA LEU A 123 -23.03 16.66 -2.16
C LEU A 123 -22.30 17.99 -2.00
N GLN A 124 -21.07 18.12 -2.50
CA GLN A 124 -20.27 19.36 -2.34
C GLN A 124 -20.94 20.61 -2.94
N SER A 125 -21.88 20.42 -3.87
CA SER A 125 -22.73 21.48 -4.44
C SER A 125 -23.86 21.94 -3.52
N GLU A 126 -24.12 21.24 -2.43
CA GLU A 126 -25.24 21.49 -1.51
C GLU A 126 -24.74 21.87 -0.12
N LYS A 127 -25.61 22.51 0.68
CA LYS A 127 -25.35 22.78 2.10
C LYS A 127 -25.97 21.75 3.03
N GLN A 128 -27.05 21.10 2.58
CA GLN A 128 -27.85 20.20 3.39
C GLN A 128 -27.14 18.87 3.62
N TRP A 129 -26.90 18.55 4.89
CA TRP A 129 -26.44 17.23 5.30
C TRP A 129 -27.60 16.24 5.35
N ARG A 130 -27.33 14.99 5.00
CA ARG A 130 -28.26 13.87 5.09
C ARG A 130 -27.62 12.70 5.80
N HIS A 131 -28.42 11.94 6.53
CA HIS A 131 -28.00 10.68 7.13
C HIS A 131 -27.89 9.63 6.03
N ILE A 132 -26.71 9.02 5.90
CA ILE A 132 -26.46 7.97 4.91
C ILE A 132 -27.15 6.70 5.38
N ALA A 133 -27.98 6.12 4.51
CA ALA A 133 -28.67 4.86 4.80
C ALA A 133 -27.66 3.79 5.18
N THR A 134 -27.71 3.34 6.43
CA THR A 134 -26.75 2.41 7.04
C THR A 134 -27.53 1.24 7.65
N PRO A 135 -27.07 -0.02 7.51
CA PRO A 135 -27.74 -1.16 8.14
C PRO A 135 -27.94 -0.95 9.64
N SER A 136 -29.11 -1.30 10.16
CA SER A 136 -29.53 -0.92 11.52
C SER A 136 -28.60 -1.43 12.64
N CYS A 137 -27.90 -2.55 12.43
CA CYS A 137 -26.94 -3.05 13.42
C CYS A 137 -25.60 -2.31 13.41
N LEU A 138 -25.30 -1.56 12.33
CA LEU A 138 -24.09 -0.76 12.14
C LEU A 138 -24.35 0.73 12.38
N ASP A 139 -25.56 1.22 12.10
CA ASP A 139 -25.93 2.61 12.34
C ASP A 139 -25.82 2.97 13.82
N GLY A 140 -25.05 4.02 14.14
CA GLY A 140 -24.73 4.39 15.53
C GLY A 140 -23.64 3.54 16.19
N GLN A 141 -22.91 2.72 15.42
CA GLN A 141 -21.86 1.82 15.93
C GLN A 141 -20.49 2.04 15.27
N ILE A 142 -20.41 2.98 14.32
CA ILE A 142 -19.17 3.30 13.60
C ILE A 142 -18.28 4.20 14.47
N THR A 143 -17.02 3.86 14.64
CA THR A 143 -16.05 4.66 15.41
C THR A 143 -15.14 5.48 14.51
N ALA A 144 -14.99 5.08 13.25
CA ALA A 144 -14.08 5.73 12.33
C ALA A 144 -14.49 5.51 10.86
N ILE A 145 -14.17 6.47 9.99
CA ILE A 145 -14.40 6.40 8.54
C ILE A 145 -13.15 6.80 7.74
N SER A 146 -13.06 6.39 6.48
CA SER A 146 -12.11 6.93 5.52
C SER A 146 -12.72 6.82 4.12
N ALA A 147 -12.64 7.88 3.32
CA ALA A 147 -13.27 7.90 2.00
C ALA A 147 -12.26 8.27 0.92
N ASN A 148 -12.21 7.48 -0.14
CA ASN A 148 -11.40 7.74 -1.31
C ASN A 148 -12.13 7.28 -2.56
N ASP A 149 -12.20 8.16 -3.55
CA ASP A 149 -12.90 7.92 -4.81
C ASP A 149 -14.34 7.38 -4.57
N ALA A 150 -14.72 6.27 -5.21
CA ALA A 150 -16.04 5.66 -5.14
C ALA A 150 -16.30 4.84 -3.87
N MET A 151 -15.40 4.84 -2.89
CA MET A 151 -15.51 4.00 -1.69
C MET A 151 -15.34 4.78 -0.38
N LEU A 152 -16.03 4.28 0.65
CA LEU A 152 -15.84 4.66 2.05
C LEU A 152 -15.68 3.39 2.88
N ALA A 153 -14.61 3.32 3.65
CA ALA A 153 -14.41 2.34 4.70
C ALA A 153 -14.93 2.92 6.02
N ALA A 154 -15.66 2.11 6.77
CA ALA A 154 -16.12 2.40 8.12
C ALA A 154 -15.65 1.29 9.06
N VAL A 155 -15.35 1.64 10.30
CA VAL A 155 -14.83 0.73 11.31
C VAL A 155 -15.75 0.78 12.53
N ASP A 156 -16.07 -0.37 13.13
CA ASP A 156 -16.79 -0.42 14.40
C ASP A 156 -15.85 -0.43 15.62
N ALA A 157 -16.40 -0.40 16.83
CA ALA A 157 -15.62 -0.40 18.07
C ALA A 157 -14.75 -1.65 18.29
N ASN A 158 -15.02 -2.74 17.56
CA ASN A 158 -14.21 -3.96 17.60
C ASN A 158 -13.15 -3.96 16.48
N GLY A 159 -13.06 -2.92 15.65
CA GLY A 159 -12.11 -2.82 14.56
C GLY A 159 -12.56 -3.47 13.25
N TRP A 160 -13.78 -4.00 13.15
CA TRP A 160 -14.24 -4.63 11.92
C TRP A 160 -14.53 -3.58 10.85
N VAL A 161 -14.01 -3.83 9.65
CA VAL A 161 -14.17 -2.97 8.48
C VAL A 161 -15.45 -3.31 7.73
N TYR A 162 -16.16 -2.26 7.33
CA TYR A 162 -17.32 -2.30 6.45
C TYR A 162 -17.11 -1.28 5.33
N THR A 163 -17.51 -1.64 4.11
CA THR A 163 -17.29 -0.79 2.94
C THR A 163 -18.62 -0.34 2.37
N LEU A 164 -18.73 0.95 2.07
CA LEU A 164 -19.77 1.55 1.25
C LEU A 164 -19.19 1.89 -0.12
N ASN A 165 -19.76 1.34 -1.18
CA ASN A 165 -19.26 1.55 -2.55
C ASN A 165 -20.18 2.41 -3.42
N ASN A 166 -19.68 2.71 -4.63
CA ASN A 166 -20.36 3.47 -5.69
C ASN A 166 -20.66 4.93 -5.32
N LEU A 167 -19.86 5.54 -4.46
CA LEU A 167 -20.09 6.92 -3.98
C LEU A 167 -20.02 7.98 -5.08
N LEU A 168 -19.51 7.64 -6.26
CA LEU A 168 -19.57 8.49 -7.45
C LEU A 168 -20.84 8.30 -8.29
N SER A 169 -21.61 7.25 -8.06
CA SER A 169 -22.88 6.94 -8.72
C SER A 169 -24.09 7.45 -7.94
N SER A 170 -25.29 7.31 -8.51
CA SER A 170 -26.53 7.67 -7.83
C SER A 170 -26.68 6.93 -6.49
N PRO A 171 -27.13 7.61 -5.41
CA PRO A 171 -27.31 6.99 -4.10
C PRO A 171 -28.16 5.72 -4.07
N LYS A 172 -29.10 5.57 -5.02
CA LYS A 172 -29.84 4.31 -5.21
C LYS A 172 -28.96 3.10 -5.48
N ASP A 173 -27.73 3.29 -5.95
CA ASP A 173 -26.77 2.24 -6.35
C ASP A 173 -25.71 1.99 -5.27
N TRP A 174 -25.70 2.75 -4.17
CA TRP A 174 -24.77 2.53 -3.07
C TRP A 174 -25.09 1.24 -2.32
N GLY A 175 -24.05 0.56 -1.83
CA GLY A 175 -24.19 -0.68 -1.10
C GLY A 175 -23.15 -0.83 0.01
N TRP A 176 -23.65 -1.09 1.22
CA TRP A 176 -22.81 -1.53 2.34
C TRP A 176 -22.51 -3.02 2.24
N PHE A 177 -21.29 -3.40 2.57
CA PHE A 177 -20.90 -4.80 2.68
C PHE A 177 -19.74 -5.01 3.66
N ARG A 178 -19.53 -6.27 4.08
CA ARG A 178 -18.55 -6.64 5.13
C ARG A 178 -17.43 -7.57 4.66
N ALA A 179 -17.53 -8.14 3.47
CA ALA A 179 -16.50 -9.04 2.98
C ALA A 179 -15.24 -8.27 2.60
N TRP A 180 -14.08 -8.80 2.98
CA TRP A 180 -12.76 -8.26 2.69
C TRP A 180 -11.75 -9.41 2.74
N GLY A 181 -10.81 -9.44 1.81
CA GLY A 181 -9.70 -10.38 1.78
C GLY A 181 -9.94 -11.61 0.92
N THR A 182 -8.96 -12.51 0.95
CA THR A 182 -8.86 -13.69 0.10
C THR A 182 -10.03 -14.68 0.26
N PRO A 183 -10.44 -15.34 -0.84
CA PRO A 183 -10.05 -15.03 -2.22
C PRO A 183 -10.86 -13.85 -2.76
N PHE A 184 -10.22 -12.83 -3.34
CA PHE A 184 -10.88 -11.84 -4.21
C PHE A 184 -12.15 -11.19 -3.62
N TRP A 185 -12.04 -10.53 -2.47
CA TRP A 185 -13.13 -9.97 -1.65
C TRP A 185 -14.00 -10.97 -0.88
N PHE A 186 -13.89 -12.29 -1.11
CA PHE A 186 -14.74 -13.28 -0.44
C PHE A 186 -14.21 -13.76 0.92
N GLY A 187 -13.25 -13.03 1.50
CA GLY A 187 -12.81 -13.23 2.88
C GLY A 187 -13.88 -12.84 3.90
N HIS A 188 -13.76 -13.39 5.12
CA HIS A 188 -14.74 -13.22 6.19
C HIS A 188 -14.77 -11.82 6.84
N GLY A 189 -13.96 -10.88 6.33
CA GLY A 189 -13.84 -9.52 6.82
C GLY A 189 -12.42 -9.20 7.27
N LEU A 190 -12.16 -7.90 7.43
CA LEU A 190 -10.90 -7.36 7.94
C LEU A 190 -11.18 -6.73 9.32
N GLN A 191 -10.35 -7.05 10.30
CA GLN A 191 -10.32 -6.38 11.60
C GLN A 191 -9.03 -5.58 11.67
N LEU A 192 -9.09 -4.28 11.95
CA LEU A 192 -7.91 -3.41 12.11
C LEU A 192 -7.32 -3.57 13.51
N GLU A 193 -6.02 -3.85 13.57
CA GLU A 193 -5.25 -3.88 14.81
C GLU A 193 -4.96 -2.47 15.35
N ASN A 194 -4.70 -1.52 14.45
CA ASN A 194 -4.51 -0.12 14.80
C ASN A 194 -5.69 0.72 14.32
N GLN A 195 -6.47 1.23 15.28
CA GLN A 195 -7.64 2.06 15.03
C GLN A 195 -7.39 3.54 15.40
N THR A 196 -6.14 3.89 15.70
CA THR A 196 -5.79 5.26 16.09
C THR A 196 -6.15 6.24 14.99
N ASN A 197 -6.82 7.33 15.36
CA ASN A 197 -7.25 8.35 14.41
C ASN A 197 -6.05 8.97 13.72
N GLY A 198 -6.04 8.94 12.39
CA GLY A 198 -4.95 9.44 11.56
C GLY A 198 -3.85 8.42 11.29
N GLU A 199 -3.97 7.16 11.75
CA GLU A 199 -2.95 6.12 11.52
C GLU A 199 -3.40 5.04 10.54
N TRP A 200 -4.54 5.24 9.86
CA TRP A 200 -4.98 4.41 8.75
C TRP A 200 -5.84 5.20 7.77
N ALA A 201 -5.81 4.81 6.50
CA ALA A 201 -6.60 5.42 5.44
C ALA A 201 -7.00 4.41 4.37
N LEU A 202 -8.22 4.57 3.85
CA LEU A 202 -8.63 3.93 2.60
C LEU A 202 -7.95 4.65 1.43
N SER A 203 -7.43 3.85 0.51
CA SER A 203 -6.82 4.28 -0.74
C SER A 203 -7.41 3.46 -1.88
N LEU A 204 -7.78 4.14 -2.96
CA LEU A 204 -8.31 3.53 -4.17
C LEU A 204 -7.69 4.22 -5.37
N ILE A 205 -7.07 3.44 -6.25
CA ILE A 205 -6.71 3.88 -7.60
C ILE A 205 -7.67 3.24 -8.61
N ASP A 206 -8.50 4.07 -9.23
CA ASP A 206 -9.65 3.63 -10.04
C ASP A 206 -9.37 3.80 -11.54
N ASN A 207 -9.84 2.85 -12.35
CA ASN A 207 -9.56 2.82 -13.79
C ASN A 207 -10.38 3.84 -14.61
N GLN A 208 -11.38 4.50 -14.02
CA GLN A 208 -12.19 5.56 -14.63
C GLN A 208 -11.67 6.95 -14.27
N THR A 209 -11.32 7.17 -13.01
CA THR A 209 -10.90 8.48 -12.47
C THR A 209 -9.39 8.69 -12.57
N ASP A 210 -8.59 7.77 -12.01
CA ASP A 210 -7.13 7.84 -12.06
C ASP A 210 -6.57 7.29 -13.38
N ARG A 211 -7.11 6.18 -13.89
CA ARG A 211 -6.76 5.52 -15.17
C ARG A 211 -5.36 4.92 -15.26
N THR A 212 -4.35 5.61 -14.74
CA THR A 212 -2.95 5.18 -14.79
C THR A 212 -2.22 5.44 -13.47
N TYR A 213 -1.15 4.68 -13.25
CA TYR A 213 -0.09 5.08 -12.33
C TYR A 213 1.21 5.34 -13.09
N ARG A 214 1.97 6.33 -12.63
CA ARG A 214 3.26 6.74 -13.20
C ARG A 214 4.41 6.00 -12.51
N GLY A 215 5.16 5.21 -13.27
CA GLY A 215 6.35 4.49 -12.82
C GLY A 215 7.57 5.38 -12.59
N VAL A 216 8.60 4.84 -11.93
CA VAL A 216 9.84 5.56 -11.57
C VAL A 216 10.69 5.97 -12.78
N ASP A 217 10.56 5.24 -13.88
CA ASP A 217 11.23 5.53 -15.16
C ASP A 217 10.43 6.51 -16.03
N GLY A 218 9.28 6.99 -15.53
CA GLY A 218 8.48 7.97 -16.22
C GLY A 218 7.40 7.37 -17.12
N HIS A 219 7.20 6.05 -17.16
CA HIS A 219 6.14 5.45 -17.96
C HIS A 219 4.78 5.49 -17.25
N ASP A 220 3.72 5.78 -18.00
CA ASP A 220 2.34 5.65 -17.51
C ASP A 220 1.82 4.23 -17.76
N HIS A 221 1.34 3.56 -16.71
CA HIS A 221 0.83 2.20 -16.77
C HIS A 221 -0.69 2.20 -16.50
N PRO A 222 -1.51 1.68 -17.44
CA PRO A 222 -2.95 1.56 -17.22
C PRO A 222 -3.29 0.64 -16.05
N ILE A 223 -4.24 1.09 -15.23
CA ILE A 223 -4.79 0.31 -14.12
C ILE A 223 -5.57 -0.88 -14.68
N SER A 224 -5.50 -2.03 -13.99
CA SER A 224 -6.22 -3.23 -14.39
C SER A 224 -7.74 -3.07 -14.18
N LEU A 225 -8.52 -4.06 -14.62
CA LEU A 225 -9.96 -4.09 -14.33
C LEU A 225 -10.25 -4.31 -12.83
N ALA A 226 -9.29 -4.85 -12.08
CA ALA A 226 -9.46 -5.09 -10.65
C ALA A 226 -9.39 -3.81 -9.80
N MET A 227 -8.89 -2.70 -10.37
CA MET A 227 -8.46 -1.50 -9.63
C MET A 227 -7.39 -1.86 -8.58
N CYS A 228 -6.88 -0.89 -7.82
CA CYS A 228 -6.11 -1.20 -6.60
C CYS A 228 -6.84 -0.55 -5.42
N THR A 229 -7.48 -1.39 -4.61
CA THR A 229 -8.23 -0.97 -3.41
C THR A 229 -7.45 -1.42 -2.20
N GLU A 230 -7.14 -0.53 -1.27
CA GLU A 230 -6.39 -0.91 -0.08
C GLU A 230 -6.74 -0.06 1.13
N ILE A 231 -6.61 -0.66 2.32
CA ILE A 231 -6.46 0.10 3.56
C ILE A 231 -4.98 0.07 3.90
N MET A 232 -4.36 1.24 3.88
CA MET A 232 -3.02 1.43 4.43
C MET A 232 -3.14 1.77 5.92
N MET A 233 -2.38 1.08 6.76
CA MET A 233 -2.43 1.24 8.22
C MET A 233 -1.02 1.25 8.79
N ALA A 234 -0.69 2.23 9.63
CA ALA A 234 0.55 2.22 10.37
C ALA A 234 0.58 1.05 11.35
N SER A 235 1.73 0.38 11.44
CA SER A 235 1.97 -0.60 12.47
C SER A 235 1.85 0.03 13.86
N PRO A 236 1.50 -0.74 14.91
CA PRO A 236 1.35 -0.19 16.27
C PRO A 236 2.60 0.54 16.81
N ASP A 237 3.79 0.25 16.29
CA ASP A 237 5.06 0.91 16.62
C ASP A 237 5.46 2.04 15.65
N GLY A 238 4.68 2.24 14.57
CA GLY A 238 4.86 3.27 13.55
C GLY A 238 5.99 3.02 12.55
N THR A 239 6.62 1.84 12.53
CA THR A 239 7.86 1.57 11.76
C THR A 239 7.62 1.02 10.34
N HIS A 240 6.38 0.67 10.01
CA HIS A 240 5.96 0.18 8.69
C HIS A 240 4.47 0.44 8.47
N LEU A 241 4.04 0.25 7.22
CA LEU A 241 2.64 0.26 6.83
C LEU A 241 2.20 -1.17 6.53
N TYR A 242 1.09 -1.61 7.10
CA TYR A 242 0.32 -2.74 6.59
C TYR A 242 -0.48 -2.29 5.38
N GLN A 243 -0.42 -3.09 4.33
CA GLN A 243 -1.30 -2.96 3.17
C GLN A 243 -2.34 -4.08 3.22
N HIS A 244 -3.60 -3.69 3.42
CA HIS A 244 -4.72 -4.61 3.33
C HIS A 244 -5.40 -4.43 1.99
N ASP A 245 -5.10 -5.29 1.04
CA ASP A 245 -5.83 -5.39 -0.21
C ASP A 245 -6.93 -6.46 -0.07
N PRO A 246 -8.16 -6.23 -0.57
CA PRO A 246 -9.27 -7.15 -0.43
C PRO A 246 -9.13 -8.42 -1.27
N TRP A 247 -8.18 -8.53 -2.18
CA TRP A 247 -7.84 -9.77 -2.90
C TRP A 247 -6.89 -10.67 -2.12
N LEU A 248 -6.09 -10.08 -1.23
CA LEU A 248 -4.99 -10.74 -0.55
C LEU A 248 -5.40 -11.34 0.80
N ALA A 249 -4.51 -12.13 1.41
CA ALA A 249 -4.74 -12.68 2.74
C ALA A 249 -4.80 -11.58 3.81
N ASN A 250 -5.81 -11.64 4.70
CA ASN A 250 -5.94 -10.74 5.84
C ASN A 250 -5.04 -11.18 7.02
N ASP A 251 -3.74 -11.30 6.76
CA ASP A 251 -2.76 -11.85 7.71
C ASP A 251 -1.63 -10.86 8.08
N TYR A 252 -1.74 -9.60 7.63
CA TYR A 252 -0.80 -8.51 7.93
C TYR A 252 0.62 -8.73 7.40
N SER A 253 0.78 -9.58 6.40
CA SER A 253 2.08 -9.95 5.87
C SER A 253 2.56 -9.09 4.69
N PHE A 254 1.66 -8.29 4.11
CA PHE A 254 1.95 -7.31 3.07
C PHE A 254 2.26 -5.97 3.72
N GLU A 255 3.52 -5.55 3.59
CA GLU A 255 4.08 -4.47 4.36
C GLU A 255 4.92 -3.54 3.48
N ALA A 256 4.85 -2.24 3.74
CA ALA A 256 5.77 -1.25 3.21
C ALA A 256 6.64 -0.69 4.33
N SER A 257 7.95 -0.70 4.13
CA SER A 257 8.89 0.03 5.00
C SER A 257 8.56 1.52 5.09
N THR A 258 8.85 2.16 6.21
CA THR A 258 9.00 3.63 6.33
C THR A 258 10.42 4.07 5.94
N PRO A 259 10.70 5.39 5.80
CA PRO A 259 12.05 5.89 5.57
C PRO A 259 13.11 5.39 6.57
N TYR A 260 14.38 5.55 6.21
CA TYR A 260 15.53 5.12 7.02
C TYR A 260 15.52 3.62 7.37
N ASN A 261 15.19 2.77 6.39
CA ASN A 261 15.16 1.31 6.55
C ASN A 261 14.19 0.90 7.68
N SER A 262 12.97 1.43 7.64
CA SER A 262 11.93 1.20 8.64
C SER A 262 12.21 1.73 10.03
N GLN A 263 13.01 2.79 10.15
CA GLN A 263 13.27 3.45 11.43
C GLN A 263 12.44 4.73 11.62
N PHE A 264 11.94 5.33 10.55
CA PHE A 264 11.05 6.49 10.67
C PHE A 264 9.74 6.07 11.36
N ARG A 265 9.34 6.80 12.41
CA ARG A 265 8.09 6.57 13.13
C ARG A 265 6.98 7.43 12.55
N ILE A 266 5.94 6.76 12.03
CA ILE A 266 4.71 7.41 11.61
C ILE A 266 4.00 7.94 12.87
N HIS A 267 3.73 9.24 12.87
CA HIS A 267 2.86 9.90 13.84
C HIS A 267 1.42 9.99 13.30
N THR A 268 1.26 10.40 12.05
CA THR A 268 -0.01 10.34 11.32
C THR A 268 0.22 10.12 9.83
N MET A 269 -0.84 9.72 9.13
CA MET A 269 -0.86 9.43 7.72
C MET A 269 -2.18 9.79 7.02
N SER A 270 -2.11 9.88 5.70
CA SER A 270 -3.24 9.92 4.78
C SER A 270 -2.87 9.16 3.51
N ALA A 271 -3.85 8.70 2.73
CA ALA A 271 -3.60 7.99 1.48
C ALA A 271 -4.65 8.33 0.41
N SER A 272 -4.26 8.27 -0.86
CA SER A 272 -5.17 8.44 -2.01
C SER A 272 -4.53 7.91 -3.29
N GLY A 273 -5.22 7.00 -3.98
CA GLY A 273 -4.74 6.40 -5.23
C GLY A 273 -3.33 5.81 -5.11
N SER A 274 -3.18 4.97 -4.09
CA SER A 274 -1.97 4.24 -3.67
C SER A 274 -0.77 5.10 -3.31
N VAL A 275 -0.96 6.41 -3.13
CA VAL A 275 0.09 7.29 -2.59
C VAL A 275 -0.13 7.48 -1.10
N ALA A 276 0.78 6.93 -0.29
CA ALA A 276 0.87 7.21 1.13
C ALA A 276 1.47 8.60 1.36
N PHE A 277 0.97 9.32 2.36
CA PHE A 277 1.51 10.58 2.86
C PHE A 277 1.62 10.48 4.39
N ILE A 278 2.83 10.45 4.91
CA ILE A 278 3.12 10.22 6.34
C ILE A 278 3.89 11.40 6.95
N THR A 279 3.79 11.59 8.26
CA THR A 279 4.64 12.53 9.01
C THR A 279 5.12 11.94 10.34
N ASN A 280 6.19 12.49 10.91
CA ASN A 280 6.63 12.24 12.29
C ASN A 280 6.07 13.32 13.23
N SER A 281 6.42 13.23 14.52
CA SER A 281 6.07 14.25 15.53
C SER A 281 6.69 15.63 15.28
N HIS A 282 7.63 15.72 14.32
CA HIS A 282 8.41 16.92 14.02
C HIS A 282 8.01 17.60 12.69
N GLY A 283 6.95 17.12 12.03
CA GLY A 283 6.49 17.68 10.77
C GLY A 283 7.37 17.38 9.54
N ASP A 284 8.33 16.45 9.63
CA ASP A 284 8.97 15.88 8.43
C ASP A 284 7.98 14.95 7.76
N MET A 285 7.86 15.06 6.44
CA MET A 285 6.80 14.38 5.72
C MET A 285 7.35 13.63 4.51
N PHE A 286 6.81 12.44 4.27
CA PHE A 286 7.21 11.61 3.15
C PHE A 286 6.00 11.13 2.36
N THR A 287 6.18 10.97 1.06
CA THR A 287 5.19 10.34 0.20
C THR A 287 5.78 9.14 -0.53
N ARG A 288 4.95 8.14 -0.83
CA ARG A 288 5.35 6.99 -1.63
C ARG A 288 4.16 6.40 -2.35
N LEU A 289 4.31 6.16 -3.66
CA LEU A 289 3.40 5.32 -4.41
C LEU A 289 3.72 3.85 -4.07
N TRP A 290 2.77 3.17 -3.44
CA TRP A 290 2.94 1.80 -2.99
C TRP A 290 1.62 1.05 -3.08
N ASP A 291 1.63 -0.03 -3.85
CA ASP A 291 0.58 -1.04 -3.93
C ASP A 291 1.23 -2.35 -4.41
N TYR A 292 0.67 -3.52 -4.10
CA TYR A 292 1.23 -4.80 -4.51
C TYR A 292 1.32 -4.95 -6.05
N ASP A 293 0.36 -4.39 -6.80
CA ASP A 293 0.39 -4.34 -8.27
C ASP A 293 1.56 -3.50 -8.79
N ILE A 294 1.92 -2.43 -8.06
CA ILE A 294 2.97 -1.49 -8.46
C ILE A 294 4.35 -1.95 -7.96
N ALA A 295 4.40 -2.66 -6.83
CA ALA A 295 5.62 -3.03 -6.13
C ALA A 295 6.33 -4.28 -6.70
N GLY A 296 5.76 -4.95 -7.71
CA GLY A 296 6.32 -6.17 -8.29
C GLY A 296 5.71 -7.47 -7.76
N THR A 297 4.61 -7.40 -7.02
CA THR A 297 3.99 -8.52 -6.32
C THR A 297 2.87 -9.20 -7.12
N ASP A 298 2.42 -8.62 -8.24
CA ASP A 298 1.39 -9.21 -9.11
C ASP A 298 1.88 -9.57 -10.53
N PRO A 299 2.78 -10.55 -10.68
CA PRO A 299 3.20 -11.02 -11.99
C PRO A 299 2.06 -11.74 -12.75
N ALA A 300 0.91 -12.01 -12.11
CA ALA A 300 -0.26 -12.53 -12.80
C ALA A 300 -0.96 -11.42 -13.61
N GLN A 301 -1.00 -10.18 -13.11
CA GLN A 301 -1.64 -9.04 -13.79
C GLN A 301 -0.70 -8.17 -14.61
N PHE A 302 0.58 -8.06 -14.23
CA PHE A 302 1.51 -7.12 -14.85
C PHE A 302 2.81 -7.77 -15.32
N ARG A 303 3.64 -7.00 -16.03
CA ARG A 303 5.04 -7.34 -16.33
C ARG A 303 5.91 -6.36 -15.56
N TYR A 304 6.99 -6.86 -14.98
CA TYR A 304 7.98 -6.07 -14.25
C TYR A 304 9.36 -6.24 -14.84
N THR A 305 10.24 -5.27 -14.61
CA THR A 305 11.64 -5.37 -15.03
C THR A 305 12.56 -4.56 -14.15
N TRP A 306 13.73 -5.13 -13.84
CA TRP A 306 14.85 -4.41 -13.23
C TRP A 306 15.66 -3.60 -14.25
N LYS A 307 15.51 -3.90 -15.54
CA LYS A 307 16.37 -3.39 -16.63
C LYS A 307 15.85 -2.06 -17.17
N ASP A 308 16.76 -1.27 -17.73
CA ASP A 308 16.37 -0.04 -18.43
C ASP A 308 15.71 -0.40 -19.75
N GLN A 309 14.62 0.29 -20.08
CA GLN A 309 13.74 -0.07 -21.19
C GLN A 309 13.93 0.83 -22.42
N GLY A 310 14.90 1.75 -22.37
CA GLY A 310 15.16 2.71 -23.44
C GLY A 310 13.92 3.55 -23.76
N ASN A 311 13.50 3.55 -25.02
CA ASN A 311 12.38 4.35 -25.51
C ASN A 311 11.11 3.52 -25.78
N LEU A 312 10.92 2.40 -25.08
CA LEU A 312 9.66 1.66 -25.20
C LEU A 312 8.48 2.57 -24.84
N PRO A 313 7.39 2.57 -25.60
CA PRO A 313 6.24 3.43 -25.32
C PRO A 313 5.41 2.95 -24.13
N ASP A 314 4.62 3.86 -23.57
CA ASP A 314 3.53 3.57 -22.64
C ASP A 314 2.47 2.68 -23.32
N ALA A 315 1.89 1.76 -22.56
CA ALA A 315 0.77 0.97 -23.04
C ALA A 315 -0.53 1.81 -23.01
N GLY A 316 -1.33 1.76 -24.07
CA GLY A 316 -2.63 2.46 -24.10
C GLY A 316 -3.74 1.75 -23.30
N THR A 317 -3.56 0.46 -23.01
CA THR A 317 -4.49 -0.36 -22.23
C THR A 317 -3.75 -1.35 -21.35
N TRP A 318 -4.37 -1.80 -20.27
CA TRP A 318 -3.80 -2.81 -19.37
C TRP A 318 -3.41 -4.08 -20.13
N ALA A 319 -4.28 -4.60 -21.00
CA ALA A 319 -4.04 -5.81 -21.77
C ALA A 319 -2.79 -5.69 -22.66
N GLN A 320 -2.60 -4.55 -23.34
CA GLN A 320 -1.39 -4.29 -24.13
C GLN A 320 -0.13 -4.33 -23.26
N GLY A 321 -0.15 -3.65 -22.11
CA GLY A 321 0.96 -3.63 -21.17
C GLY A 321 1.31 -5.03 -20.67
N LYS A 322 0.31 -5.87 -20.42
CA LYS A 322 0.48 -7.24 -19.95
C LYS A 322 1.05 -8.19 -21.00
N ILE A 323 0.48 -8.22 -22.22
CA ILE A 323 0.77 -9.30 -23.18
C ILE A 323 1.80 -8.94 -24.25
N ASN A 324 2.06 -7.65 -24.48
CA ASN A 324 2.89 -7.20 -25.60
C ASN A 324 4.23 -6.61 -25.11
N PRO A 325 5.37 -7.29 -25.37
CA PRO A 325 6.68 -6.84 -24.92
C PRO A 325 7.21 -5.56 -25.59
N ASN A 326 6.52 -5.05 -26.62
CA ASN A 326 6.86 -3.78 -27.28
C ASN A 326 6.40 -2.53 -26.49
N TYR A 327 5.79 -2.70 -25.33
CA TYR A 327 5.47 -1.62 -24.39
C TYR A 327 6.29 -1.75 -23.12
N ALA A 328 6.52 -0.64 -22.44
CA ALA A 328 7.23 -0.62 -21.16
C ALA A 328 6.53 -1.51 -20.12
N ALA A 329 7.29 -2.41 -19.51
CA ALA A 329 6.93 -3.09 -18.27
C ALA A 329 7.09 -2.13 -17.08
N ILE A 330 6.54 -2.47 -15.92
CA ILE A 330 6.69 -1.66 -14.71
C ILE A 330 8.13 -1.80 -14.20
N LYS A 331 8.80 -0.66 -13.99
CA LYS A 331 10.18 -0.62 -13.52
C LYS A 331 10.29 -0.96 -12.04
N LEU A 332 11.24 -1.82 -11.73
CA LEU A 332 11.68 -2.16 -10.38
C LEU A 332 13.08 -1.56 -10.08
N PRO A 333 13.39 -1.26 -8.81
CA PRO A 333 12.46 -1.26 -7.67
C PRO A 333 11.38 -0.17 -7.80
N PRO A 334 10.24 -0.29 -7.09
CA PRO A 334 9.24 0.77 -7.05
C PRO A 334 9.79 2.05 -6.41
N ALA A 335 9.05 3.15 -6.55
CA ALA A 335 9.46 4.47 -6.08
C ALA A 335 9.92 4.44 -4.60
N PRO A 336 11.07 5.06 -4.28
CA PRO A 336 11.47 5.24 -2.90
C PRO A 336 10.54 6.25 -2.21
N TRP A 337 10.67 6.36 -0.89
CA TRP A 337 10.06 7.48 -0.18
C TRP A 337 10.63 8.81 -0.68
N GLN A 338 9.73 9.73 -1.05
CA GLN A 338 10.07 11.09 -1.42
C GLN A 338 9.90 11.99 -0.21
N HIS A 339 10.99 12.61 0.24
CA HIS A 339 10.95 13.64 1.27
C HIS A 339 10.24 14.89 0.72
N GLN A 340 9.23 15.36 1.44
CA GLN A 340 8.52 16.59 1.13
C GLN A 340 9.18 17.78 1.85
N PRO A 341 9.23 18.97 1.23
CA PRO A 341 9.79 20.15 1.88
C PRO A 341 9.02 20.50 3.16
N LYS A 342 9.72 21.01 4.18
CA LYS A 342 9.08 21.53 5.41
C LYS A 342 8.02 22.57 5.08
N VAL A 343 6.96 22.56 5.86
CA VAL A 343 5.94 23.61 5.83
C VAL A 343 6.49 24.87 6.53
N PRO A 344 6.40 26.07 5.93
CA PRO A 344 7.05 27.27 6.47
C PRO A 344 6.23 27.97 7.58
N GLY A 345 5.60 27.22 8.48
CA GLY A 345 4.82 27.78 9.59
C GLY A 345 4.26 26.73 10.55
N GLU A 346 3.30 27.14 11.38
CA GLU A 346 2.66 26.26 12.35
C GLU A 346 1.76 25.23 11.65
N ILE A 347 1.87 23.97 12.09
CA ILE A 347 1.10 22.85 11.58
C ILE A 347 0.55 21.98 12.71
N THR A 348 -0.38 21.11 12.35
CA THR A 348 -0.89 20.03 13.17
C THR A 348 -0.61 18.68 12.51
N ASP A 349 -0.94 17.60 13.20
CA ASP A 349 -0.85 16.23 12.70
C ASP A 349 -1.95 15.82 11.71
N ARG A 350 -2.87 16.72 11.36
CA ARG A 350 -3.96 16.41 10.42
C ARG A 350 -3.50 16.61 8.97
N LEU A 351 -3.26 15.49 8.30
CA LEU A 351 -2.78 15.42 6.92
C LEU A 351 -3.90 15.07 5.95
N THR A 352 -3.76 15.47 4.68
CA THR A 352 -4.65 15.02 3.60
C THR A 352 -3.89 14.91 2.30
N ILE A 353 -4.13 13.83 1.58
CA ILE A 353 -3.78 13.69 0.17
C ILE A 353 -5.05 13.38 -0.64
N LEU A 354 -5.20 13.99 -1.82
CA LEU A 354 -6.37 13.79 -2.68
C LEU A 354 -5.99 13.80 -4.16
N SER A 355 -6.72 13.03 -4.98
CA SER A 355 -6.65 13.11 -6.45
C SER A 355 -7.24 14.42 -6.97
N THR A 356 -6.55 15.05 -7.92
CA THR A 356 -6.99 16.30 -8.57
C THR A 356 -7.25 16.14 -10.07
N ALA A 357 -6.71 15.09 -10.69
CA ALA A 357 -6.84 14.76 -12.10
C ALA A 357 -6.42 13.29 -12.33
N PRO A 358 -6.68 12.69 -13.51
CA PRO A 358 -6.20 11.35 -13.84
C PRO A 358 -4.67 11.22 -13.70
N GLY A 359 -4.19 10.06 -13.26
CA GLY A 359 -2.78 9.74 -13.05
C GLY A 359 -2.37 9.84 -11.58
N SER A 360 -1.63 8.84 -11.08
CA SER A 360 -1.19 8.78 -9.68
C SER A 360 -0.30 9.96 -9.21
N GLN A 361 0.34 10.66 -10.15
CA GLN A 361 1.15 11.85 -9.90
C GLN A 361 0.34 13.12 -9.61
N ASN A 362 -0.96 13.13 -9.95
CA ASN A 362 -1.82 14.30 -9.81
C ASN A 362 -2.53 14.28 -8.46
N ARG A 363 -1.76 14.66 -7.43
CA ARG A 363 -2.23 14.73 -6.04
C ARG A 363 -1.97 16.10 -5.43
N GLU A 364 -2.92 16.58 -4.65
CA GLU A 364 -2.74 17.72 -3.75
C GLU A 364 -2.44 17.18 -2.34
N LEU A 365 -1.40 17.72 -1.70
CA LEU A 365 -1.08 17.51 -0.30
C LEU A 365 -1.62 18.68 0.52
N ARG A 366 -2.25 18.41 1.67
CA ARG A 366 -2.68 19.43 2.63
C ARG A 366 -2.22 19.09 4.04
N VAL A 367 -1.87 20.13 4.80
CA VAL A 367 -1.48 20.04 6.21
C VAL A 367 -2.19 21.15 6.97
N GLU A 368 -3.05 20.78 7.93
CA GLU A 368 -3.79 21.77 8.74
C GLU A 368 -2.82 22.58 9.62
N GLY A 369 -3.05 23.88 9.77
CA GLY A 369 -2.14 24.75 10.51
C GLY A 369 -2.60 26.20 10.64
N ARG A 370 -1.64 27.07 10.97
CA ARG A 370 -1.86 28.53 11.12
C ARG A 370 -0.83 29.34 10.36
N ARG A 371 -1.26 30.52 9.92
CA ARG A 371 -0.36 31.55 9.39
C ARG A 371 -0.92 32.94 9.70
N GLY A 372 -0.11 33.78 10.33
CA GLY A 372 -0.47 35.19 10.58
C GLY A 372 -1.77 35.36 11.38
N GLY A 373 -2.02 34.51 12.38
CA GLY A 373 -3.22 34.55 13.21
C GLY A 373 -4.46 33.85 12.63
N HIS A 374 -4.43 33.46 11.36
CA HIS A 374 -5.53 32.74 10.70
C HIS A 374 -5.31 31.23 10.72
N THR A 375 -6.40 30.48 10.91
CA THR A 375 -6.39 29.01 10.77
C THR A 375 -6.75 28.60 9.34
N GLY A 376 -6.24 27.45 8.93
CA GLY A 376 -6.35 27.00 7.56
C GLY A 376 -5.55 25.74 7.30
N TYR A 377 -5.08 25.60 6.06
CA TYR A 377 -4.18 24.53 5.70
C TYR A 377 -3.12 25.01 4.71
N TRP A 378 -1.93 24.44 4.84
CA TRP A 378 -0.87 24.52 3.85
C TRP A 378 -1.15 23.50 2.76
N THR A 379 -0.92 23.86 1.51
CA THR A 379 -1.13 22.97 0.37
C THR A 379 -0.07 23.15 -0.70
N LYS A 380 0.19 22.07 -1.44
CA LYS A 380 0.98 22.04 -2.68
C LYS A 380 0.59 20.81 -3.52
N MET A 381 0.97 20.79 -4.80
CA MET A 381 0.91 19.54 -5.56
C MET A 381 2.03 18.59 -5.13
N LEU A 382 1.85 17.29 -5.34
CA LEU A 382 2.77 16.22 -4.91
C LEU A 382 4.24 16.53 -5.21
N ASN A 383 4.52 17.02 -6.42
CA ASN A 383 5.87 17.28 -6.91
C ASN A 383 6.32 18.75 -6.81
N ASP A 384 5.46 19.66 -6.33
CA ASP A 384 5.83 21.07 -6.16
C ASP A 384 6.82 21.26 -5.00
N LYS A 385 7.65 22.29 -5.05
CA LYS A 385 8.64 22.57 -3.98
C LYS A 385 8.14 23.52 -2.89
N SER A 386 7.02 24.20 -3.10
CA SER A 386 6.60 25.32 -2.25
C SER A 386 5.17 25.16 -1.78
N TRP A 387 4.96 25.48 -0.50
CA TRP A 387 3.64 25.48 0.15
C TRP A 387 2.96 26.83 0.01
N LYS A 388 1.65 26.82 -0.23
CA LYS A 388 0.76 27.98 -0.09
C LYS A 388 -0.21 27.76 1.07
N PHE A 389 -0.60 28.83 1.76
CA PHE A 389 -1.57 28.74 2.86
C PHE A 389 -2.95 29.15 2.36
N ILE A 390 -3.98 28.37 2.70
CA ILE A 390 -5.38 28.65 2.42
C ILE A 390 -6.09 28.89 3.74
N VAL A 391 -6.60 30.10 3.93
CA VAL A 391 -7.38 30.49 5.10
C VAL A 391 -8.74 29.80 5.08
N THR A 392 -9.14 29.23 6.20
CA THR A 392 -10.49 28.69 6.39
C THR A 392 -11.18 29.28 7.61
N ASP A 393 -10.41 29.81 8.56
CA ASP A 393 -10.86 30.30 9.88
C ASP A 393 -11.72 29.27 10.65
N GLN A 394 -11.60 27.99 10.29
CA GLN A 394 -12.18 26.88 11.04
C GLN A 394 -11.28 26.55 12.23
N THR A 395 -11.88 26.14 13.35
CA THR A 395 -11.11 25.62 14.49
C THR A 395 -10.26 24.44 14.05
N LEU A 396 -8.96 24.46 14.41
CA LEU A 396 -8.06 23.33 14.19
C LEU A 396 -8.57 22.09 14.93
N LYS A 397 -8.46 20.92 14.31
CA LYS A 397 -8.89 19.63 14.88
C LYS A 397 -7.71 18.69 15.14
N GLY A 398 -6.61 18.85 14.41
CA GLY A 398 -5.36 18.16 14.66
C GLY A 398 -4.63 18.68 15.90
N LYS A 399 -3.70 17.88 16.39
CA LYS A 399 -2.81 18.27 17.49
C LYS A 399 -1.62 19.05 16.91
N PRO A 400 -1.21 20.17 17.52
CA PRO A 400 -0.01 20.89 17.08
C PRO A 400 1.22 19.97 17.06
N LEU A 401 2.06 20.14 16.03
CA LEU A 401 3.37 19.48 15.93
C LEU A 401 4.49 20.50 16.17
N ASP A 402 5.60 20.05 16.73
CA ASP A 402 6.84 20.82 16.73
C ASP A 402 7.41 20.81 15.30
N ASN A 403 7.33 21.91 14.56
CA ASN A 403 7.74 21.95 13.15
C ASN A 403 8.95 22.86 12.96
N PRO A 404 10.16 22.43 13.37
CA PRO A 404 11.37 23.19 13.12
C PRO A 404 11.61 23.33 11.62
N GLN A 405 12.21 24.45 11.20
CA GLN A 405 12.47 24.71 9.77
C GLN A 405 13.56 23.83 9.18
N GLN A 406 14.42 23.23 10.02
CA GLN A 406 15.44 22.29 9.60
C GLN A 406 14.86 20.87 9.46
N ASP A 407 15.51 20.05 8.63
CA ASP A 407 15.20 18.63 8.52
C ASP A 407 15.44 17.92 9.86
N THR A 408 14.40 17.28 10.38
CA THR A 408 14.41 16.50 11.63
C THR A 408 14.00 15.05 11.40
N SER A 409 14.01 14.60 10.15
CA SER A 409 13.54 13.27 9.76
C SER A 409 14.36 12.12 10.35
N ALA A 410 15.58 12.40 10.78
CA ALA A 410 16.49 11.47 11.47
C ALA A 410 16.46 11.61 13.01
N VAL A 411 15.60 12.47 13.56
CA VAL A 411 15.38 12.60 15.00
C VAL A 411 14.36 11.56 15.45
N ASP A 412 14.58 10.95 16.62
CA ASP A 412 13.70 9.94 17.24
C ASP A 412 13.41 8.70 16.38
N LEU A 413 14.37 8.34 15.52
CA LEU A 413 14.33 7.09 14.79
C LEU A 413 14.12 5.89 15.73
N ALA A 414 13.26 4.97 15.32
CA ALA A 414 13.16 3.66 15.95
C ALA A 414 14.50 2.92 15.87
N PRO A 415 14.78 1.98 16.79
CA PRO A 415 15.95 1.13 16.67
C PRO A 415 16.01 0.43 15.32
N ALA A 416 17.21 0.31 14.76
CA ALA A 416 17.45 -0.53 13.60
C ALA A 416 17.04 -1.99 13.87
N SER A 417 16.80 -2.78 12.82
CA SER A 417 16.21 -4.12 12.98
C SER A 417 17.09 -5.07 13.80
N GLY A 418 18.42 -4.84 13.85
CA GLY A 418 19.36 -5.73 14.54
C GLY A 418 19.46 -7.13 13.91
N VAL A 419 18.94 -7.32 12.70
CA VAL A 419 19.04 -8.58 11.95
C VAL A 419 20.19 -8.47 10.97
N ASN A 420 21.34 -9.04 11.31
CA ASN A 420 22.52 -9.02 10.45
C ASN A 420 22.76 -10.39 9.84
N TYR A 421 23.14 -10.44 8.57
CA TYR A 421 23.60 -11.65 7.91
C TYR A 421 25.01 -11.48 7.36
N SER A 422 25.80 -12.54 7.43
CA SER A 422 27.14 -12.57 6.83
C SER A 422 27.46 -13.94 6.24
N GLY A 423 28.20 -13.95 5.15
CA GLY A 423 28.67 -15.16 4.51
C GLY A 423 29.45 -14.85 3.24
N HIS A 424 29.57 -15.84 2.36
CA HIS A 424 30.37 -15.72 1.14
C HIS A 424 29.55 -16.09 -0.09
N LEU A 425 29.67 -15.26 -1.12
CA LEU A 425 29.28 -15.55 -2.50
C LEU A 425 30.42 -16.36 -3.18
N PRO A 426 30.17 -16.95 -4.37
CA PRO A 426 31.21 -17.59 -5.16
C PRO A 426 32.42 -16.68 -5.41
N GLY A 427 33.60 -17.29 -5.54
CA GLY A 427 34.86 -16.55 -5.67
C GLY A 427 35.39 -15.98 -4.34
N GLY A 428 34.83 -16.40 -3.20
CA GLY A 428 35.30 -15.99 -1.87
C GLY A 428 34.93 -14.55 -1.50
N VAL A 429 33.96 -13.95 -2.20
CA VAL A 429 33.49 -12.59 -1.93
C VAL A 429 32.62 -12.62 -0.69
N ARG A 430 33.03 -11.91 0.36
CA ARG A 430 32.22 -11.80 1.59
C ARG A 430 31.09 -10.79 1.36
N LEU A 431 29.87 -11.19 1.72
CA LEU A 431 28.69 -10.32 1.73
C LEU A 431 28.27 -10.10 3.19
N ASP A 432 28.19 -8.84 3.60
CA ASP A 432 27.65 -8.44 4.89
C ASP A 432 26.38 -7.60 4.68
N VAL A 433 25.28 -8.05 5.27
CA VAL A 433 23.99 -7.36 5.29
C VAL A 433 23.71 -6.95 6.72
N ARG A 434 23.65 -5.64 6.97
CA ARG A 434 23.36 -5.09 8.29
C ARG A 434 21.92 -4.61 8.36
N ASP A 435 21.33 -4.73 9.55
CA ASP A 435 19.99 -4.22 9.87
C ASP A 435 18.96 -4.58 8.79
N PHE A 436 18.89 -5.86 8.43
CA PHE A 436 17.94 -6.36 7.45
C PHE A 436 16.51 -6.17 7.96
N ALA A 437 15.86 -5.07 7.59
CA ALA A 437 14.42 -4.89 7.75
C ALA A 437 13.72 -5.56 6.55
N TYR A 438 12.95 -6.61 6.82
CA TYR A 438 12.44 -7.54 5.80
C TYR A 438 11.42 -6.92 4.82
N GLN A 439 10.89 -5.73 5.14
CA GLN A 439 9.93 -4.92 4.41
C GLN A 439 10.60 -3.76 3.63
N THR A 440 11.91 -3.57 3.79
CA THR A 440 12.68 -2.54 3.07
C THR A 440 12.93 -2.96 1.62
N THR A 441 12.65 -2.08 0.67
CA THR A 441 12.83 -2.43 -0.75
C THR A 441 14.24 -2.23 -1.27
N SER A 442 15.04 -1.38 -0.63
CA SER A 442 16.40 -1.06 -1.06
C SER A 442 17.27 -0.77 0.15
N ARG A 443 18.45 -1.39 0.22
CA ARG A 443 19.39 -1.24 1.33
C ARG A 443 20.83 -1.29 0.83
N THR A 444 21.72 -0.58 1.51
CA THR A 444 23.16 -0.75 1.24
C THR A 444 23.65 -2.05 1.87
N VAL A 445 24.41 -2.83 1.12
CA VAL A 445 25.11 -4.03 1.59
C VAL A 445 26.57 -3.95 1.21
N ASP A 446 27.41 -4.65 1.96
CA ASP A 446 28.85 -4.56 1.79
C ASP A 446 29.40 -5.83 1.15
N LEU A 447 30.05 -5.68 0.00
CA LEU A 447 30.85 -6.72 -0.62
C LEU A 447 32.33 -6.51 -0.28
N THR A 448 32.99 -7.53 0.26
CA THR A 448 34.45 -7.50 0.47
C THR A 448 35.12 -8.45 -0.51
N ILE A 449 35.90 -7.87 -1.43
CA ILE A 449 36.61 -8.57 -2.51
C ILE A 449 38.10 -8.32 -2.32
N GLN A 450 38.89 -9.38 -2.12
CA GLN A 450 40.34 -9.28 -1.90
C GLN A 450 40.71 -8.26 -0.79
N GLY A 451 39.92 -8.22 0.29
CA GLY A 451 40.12 -7.31 1.42
C GLY A 451 39.62 -5.87 1.22
N LYS A 452 39.21 -5.50 0.00
CA LYS A 452 38.62 -4.18 -0.29
C LYS A 452 37.10 -4.23 -0.21
N LYS A 453 36.51 -3.22 0.45
CA LYS A 453 35.07 -3.09 0.70
C LYS A 453 34.38 -2.26 -0.39
N TYR A 454 33.26 -2.76 -0.89
CA TYR A 454 32.43 -2.16 -1.94
C TYR A 454 30.97 -2.11 -1.47
N PRO A 455 30.50 -0.94 -0.99
CA PRO A 455 29.09 -0.77 -0.66
C PRO A 455 28.26 -0.71 -1.95
N VAL A 456 27.33 -1.65 -2.11
CA VAL A 456 26.40 -1.77 -3.24
C VAL A 456 24.95 -1.73 -2.73
N THR A 457 23.98 -1.54 -3.63
CA THR A 457 22.57 -1.57 -3.24
C THR A 457 22.01 -2.97 -3.47
N LEU A 458 21.38 -3.54 -2.45
CA LEU A 458 20.52 -4.72 -2.58
C LEU A 458 19.06 -4.26 -2.59
N HIS A 459 18.39 -4.51 -3.70
CA HIS A 459 16.95 -4.37 -3.82
C HIS A 459 16.27 -5.68 -3.49
N SER A 460 15.10 -5.61 -2.85
CA SER A 460 14.28 -6.77 -2.53
C SER A 460 12.81 -6.35 -2.54
N ILE A 461 12.02 -6.91 -3.43
CA ILE A 461 10.58 -6.72 -3.48
C ILE A 461 9.89 -7.98 -2.98
N ASP A 462 8.76 -7.78 -2.32
CA ASP A 462 7.82 -8.81 -1.88
C ASP A 462 8.43 -10.06 -1.20
N GLY A 463 8.31 -10.18 0.12
CA GLY A 463 8.74 -11.38 0.84
C GLY A 463 7.85 -12.61 0.68
N ARG A 464 6.89 -12.61 -0.26
CA ARG A 464 5.89 -13.66 -0.44
C ARG A 464 5.95 -14.40 -1.76
N LEU A 465 6.90 -14.15 -2.66
CA LEU A 465 6.98 -14.74 -4.01
C LEU A 465 7.36 -16.25 -4.03
N ASP A 466 6.65 -17.12 -3.32
CA ASP A 466 6.86 -18.57 -3.37
C ASP A 466 6.19 -19.18 -4.62
N SER A 467 4.93 -18.82 -4.89
CA SER A 467 4.19 -19.27 -6.09
C SER A 467 3.12 -18.25 -6.51
N THR A 468 2.54 -18.41 -7.70
CA THR A 468 1.46 -17.54 -8.21
C THR A 468 0.23 -17.46 -7.30
N ILE A 469 0.03 -18.42 -6.40
CA ILE A 469 -1.09 -18.45 -5.44
C ILE A 469 -0.66 -18.20 -4.00
N SER A 470 0.64 -18.07 -3.73
CA SER A 470 1.17 -17.90 -2.38
C SER A 470 0.69 -16.61 -1.69
N MET A 471 0.30 -15.61 -2.47
CA MET A 471 -0.34 -14.37 -2.01
C MET A 471 -1.71 -14.60 -1.32
N LEU A 472 -2.37 -15.73 -1.61
CA LEU A 472 -3.67 -16.11 -1.05
C LEU A 472 -3.56 -16.92 0.24
N ALA A 473 -2.37 -17.47 0.53
CA ALA A 473 -2.14 -18.30 1.71
C ALA A 473 -1.86 -17.44 2.95
N HIS A 474 -2.12 -17.96 4.15
CA HIS A 474 -1.71 -17.30 5.39
C HIS A 474 -0.18 -17.31 5.54
N ARG A 475 0.38 -16.25 6.12
CA ARG A 475 1.77 -16.12 6.52
C ARG A 475 1.92 -15.33 7.81
N GLU A 476 2.83 -15.78 8.64
CA GLU A 476 3.20 -15.07 9.87
C GLU A 476 3.92 -13.75 9.58
N ARG A 477 3.73 -12.78 10.46
CA ARG A 477 4.44 -11.49 10.45
C ARG A 477 5.92 -11.68 10.76
N GLY A 478 6.74 -10.76 10.27
CA GLY A 478 8.17 -10.78 10.55
C GLY A 478 8.92 -11.94 9.89
N LEU A 479 10.15 -12.15 10.34
CA LEU A 479 10.97 -13.30 9.96
C LEU A 479 10.74 -14.44 10.96
N SER A 480 10.55 -15.64 10.44
CA SER A 480 10.49 -16.89 11.22
C SER A 480 11.37 -17.95 10.56
N SER A 481 11.25 -19.20 11.00
CA SER A 481 11.89 -20.34 10.35
C SER A 481 11.32 -20.60 8.94
N THR A 482 10.13 -20.09 8.63
CA THR A 482 9.51 -20.18 7.30
C THR A 482 10.09 -19.09 6.37
N PRO A 483 10.77 -19.46 5.26
CA PRO A 483 11.43 -18.48 4.40
C PRO A 483 10.48 -17.47 3.77
N ARG A 484 10.86 -16.18 3.80
CA ARG A 484 10.33 -15.11 2.95
C ARG A 484 11.11 -15.12 1.64
N TYR A 485 10.40 -15.23 0.52
CA TYR A 485 11.01 -15.29 -0.81
C TYR A 485 10.84 -13.96 -1.52
N TYR A 486 11.93 -13.41 -2.03
CA TYR A 486 11.96 -12.09 -2.69
C TYR A 486 12.48 -12.21 -4.10
N ASP A 487 11.90 -11.43 -5.00
CA ASP A 487 12.55 -10.98 -6.23
C ASP A 487 13.43 -9.78 -5.87
N ALA A 488 14.65 -9.75 -6.40
CA ALA A 488 15.70 -8.90 -5.89
C ALA A 488 16.72 -8.58 -6.98
N ALA A 489 17.54 -7.55 -6.72
CA ALA A 489 18.65 -7.22 -7.58
C ALA A 489 19.80 -6.61 -6.79
N ILE A 490 21.03 -6.86 -7.25
CA ILE A 490 22.19 -6.10 -6.81
C ILE A 490 22.43 -4.99 -7.84
N GLU A 491 22.37 -3.74 -7.39
CA GLU A 491 22.76 -2.57 -8.18
C GLU A 491 24.18 -2.11 -7.79
N VAL A 492 25.03 -2.03 -8.81
CA VAL A 492 26.43 -1.66 -8.70
C VAL A 492 26.64 -0.22 -9.16
N PRO A 493 27.27 0.65 -8.35
CA PRO A 493 27.73 1.96 -8.79
C PRO A 493 28.70 1.87 -9.99
N GLN A 494 28.48 2.67 -11.03
CA GLN A 494 29.27 2.64 -12.28
C GLN A 494 30.79 2.70 -12.04
N LYS A 495 31.23 3.48 -11.05
CA LYS A 495 32.65 3.64 -10.66
C LYS A 495 33.34 2.33 -10.26
N TYR A 496 32.61 1.30 -9.83
CA TYR A 496 33.21 0.01 -9.45
C TYR A 496 33.49 -0.87 -10.66
N LEU A 497 32.75 -0.70 -11.76
CA LEU A 497 32.97 -1.50 -12.97
C LEU A 497 34.33 -1.23 -13.63
N SER A 498 34.93 -0.05 -13.38
CA SER A 498 36.29 0.30 -13.81
C SER A 498 37.39 -0.18 -12.86
N ASP A 499 37.06 -0.63 -11.64
CA ASP A 499 38.04 -1.16 -10.69
C ASP A 499 38.40 -2.60 -11.06
N PRO A 500 39.67 -2.94 -11.36
CA PRO A 500 40.05 -4.29 -11.76
C PRO A 500 39.67 -5.38 -10.75
N THR A 501 39.73 -5.08 -9.44
CA THR A 501 39.40 -6.01 -8.37
C THR A 501 37.90 -6.33 -8.38
N PHE A 502 37.05 -5.33 -8.60
CA PHE A 502 35.60 -5.54 -8.67
C PHE A 502 35.18 -6.10 -10.04
N ALA A 503 35.79 -5.63 -11.13
CA ALA A 503 35.41 -5.97 -12.49
C ALA A 503 35.48 -7.48 -12.77
N SER A 504 36.40 -8.21 -12.13
CA SER A 504 36.43 -9.67 -12.22
C SER A 504 35.18 -10.30 -11.64
N PHE A 505 34.79 -9.92 -10.42
CA PHE A 505 33.56 -10.40 -9.78
C PHE A 505 32.32 -10.00 -10.58
N ALA A 506 32.26 -8.76 -11.07
CA ALA A 506 31.16 -8.28 -11.88
C ALA A 506 30.97 -9.15 -13.14
N ARG A 507 32.04 -9.45 -13.88
CA ARG A 507 31.96 -10.30 -15.08
C ARG A 507 31.54 -11.74 -14.78
N THR A 508 32.03 -12.33 -13.69
CA THR A 508 31.82 -13.76 -13.42
C THR A 508 30.53 -14.06 -12.67
N TYR A 509 30.15 -13.22 -11.71
CA TYR A 509 28.98 -13.46 -10.84
C TYR A 509 27.78 -12.60 -11.21
N LEU A 510 28.00 -11.34 -11.62
CA LEU A 510 26.93 -10.43 -12.00
C LEU A 510 26.74 -10.35 -13.53
N HIS A 511 27.43 -11.20 -14.30
CA HIS A 511 27.42 -11.23 -15.77
C HIS A 511 27.71 -9.87 -16.45
N GLY A 512 28.46 -9.00 -15.78
CA GLY A 512 28.75 -7.64 -16.24
C GLY A 512 27.57 -6.67 -16.16
N GLU A 513 26.45 -7.09 -15.58
CA GLU A 513 25.25 -6.27 -15.42
C GLU A 513 25.42 -5.26 -14.27
N ARG A 514 24.98 -4.02 -14.51
CA ARG A 514 24.95 -2.97 -13.48
C ARG A 514 23.87 -3.23 -12.45
N VAL A 515 22.71 -3.71 -12.91
CA VAL A 515 21.58 -4.16 -12.10
C VAL A 515 21.41 -5.63 -12.43
N HIS A 516 21.79 -6.49 -11.50
CA HIS A 516 21.81 -7.93 -11.69
C HIS A 516 20.71 -8.57 -10.84
N GLU A 517 19.73 -9.18 -11.52
CA GLU A 517 18.56 -9.83 -10.91
C GLU A 517 18.94 -11.15 -10.23
N LEU A 518 18.38 -11.39 -9.05
CA LEU A 518 18.55 -12.61 -8.27
C LEU A 518 17.32 -12.80 -7.37
N TYR A 519 17.27 -13.92 -6.64
CA TYR A 519 16.25 -14.12 -5.62
C TYR A 519 16.85 -14.22 -4.22
N LEU A 520 16.05 -13.84 -3.22
CA LEU A 520 16.41 -14.01 -1.81
C LEU A 520 15.45 -14.98 -1.13
N ALA A 521 15.95 -15.76 -0.18
CA ALA A 521 15.11 -16.45 0.80
C ALA A 521 15.61 -16.11 2.21
N ALA A 522 14.82 -15.38 2.98
CA ALA A 522 15.20 -14.91 4.33
C ALA A 522 14.39 -15.61 5.42
N THR A 523 15.08 -16.05 6.46
CA THR A 523 14.51 -16.55 7.73
C THR A 523 15.10 -15.75 8.89
N ASP A 524 14.61 -15.96 10.10
CA ASP A 524 15.18 -15.41 11.33
C ASP A 524 16.66 -15.77 11.64
N SER A 525 17.25 -16.64 10.83
CA SER A 525 18.54 -17.29 11.08
C SER A 525 19.45 -17.35 9.85
N GLN A 526 18.90 -17.23 8.64
CA GLN A 526 19.64 -17.32 7.38
C GLN A 526 19.09 -16.37 6.31
N LEU A 527 19.98 -15.94 5.43
CA LEU A 527 19.63 -15.29 4.18
C LEU A 527 20.29 -16.06 3.04
N LYS A 528 19.50 -16.63 2.15
CA LYS A 528 19.98 -17.31 0.95
C LYS A 528 19.95 -16.35 -0.23
N ILE A 529 21.06 -16.26 -0.95
CA ILE A 529 21.19 -15.56 -2.23
C ILE A 529 21.14 -16.61 -3.32
N ILE A 530 20.13 -16.54 -4.19
CA ILE A 530 19.87 -17.52 -5.25
C ILE A 530 20.13 -16.81 -6.57
N ASN A 531 21.33 -17.00 -7.11
CA ASN A 531 21.74 -16.39 -8.37
C ASN A 531 21.36 -17.32 -9.55
N ASN A 532 20.07 -17.34 -9.88
CA ASN A 532 19.55 -18.09 -11.02
C ASN A 532 18.31 -17.38 -11.56
N SER A 533 18.50 -16.23 -12.20
CA SER A 533 17.40 -15.45 -12.79
C SER A 533 16.77 -16.25 -13.94
N HIS A 534 15.53 -16.69 -13.78
CA HIS A 534 14.74 -17.27 -14.86
C HIS A 534 13.46 -16.46 -15.07
N PRO A 535 13.22 -15.92 -16.27
CA PRO A 535 11.98 -15.21 -16.55
C PRO A 535 10.80 -16.17 -16.41
N GLY A 536 9.89 -15.88 -15.48
CA GLY A 536 8.56 -16.50 -15.40
C GLY A 536 8.40 -17.77 -14.57
N ILE A 537 9.34 -18.14 -13.68
CA ILE A 537 9.22 -19.35 -12.86
C ILE A 537 9.35 -19.06 -11.37
N SER A 538 8.28 -19.38 -10.63
CA SER A 538 8.25 -19.64 -9.18
C SER A 538 9.48 -20.47 -8.75
N LEU A 539 10.36 -19.81 -8.02
CA LEU A 539 11.51 -20.32 -7.25
C LEU A 539 11.41 -21.79 -6.85
N ARG A 540 12.06 -22.74 -7.55
CA ARG A 540 12.23 -24.10 -6.99
C ARG A 540 13.59 -24.79 -7.06
N THR A 541 14.56 -24.42 -7.92
CA THR A 541 15.84 -25.17 -7.97
C THR A 541 17.01 -24.35 -8.55
N GLY A 542 17.49 -23.33 -7.82
CA GLY A 542 18.75 -22.66 -8.18
C GLY A 542 19.97 -23.58 -7.95
N ARG A 543 20.91 -23.65 -8.91
CA ARG A 543 22.20 -24.35 -8.72
C ARG A 543 23.21 -23.50 -7.94
N ASP A 544 23.10 -22.17 -8.04
CA ASP A 544 24.01 -21.21 -7.42
C ASP A 544 23.34 -20.54 -6.21
N VAL A 545 23.41 -21.24 -5.06
CA VAL A 545 22.85 -20.76 -3.79
C VAL A 545 23.97 -20.48 -2.80
N SER A 546 24.05 -19.24 -2.32
CA SER A 546 24.94 -18.85 -1.23
C SER A 546 24.13 -18.62 0.04
N THR A 547 24.58 -19.16 1.17
CA THR A 547 23.88 -19.01 2.46
C THR A 547 24.66 -18.10 3.39
N MET A 548 24.05 -17.00 3.79
CA MET A 548 24.52 -16.09 4.82
C MET A 548 23.89 -16.51 6.15
N LYS A 549 24.69 -16.57 7.22
CA LYS A 549 24.21 -16.88 8.57
C LYS A 549 23.90 -15.60 9.32
N ARG A 550 22.90 -15.64 10.20
CA ARG A 550 22.68 -14.56 11.15
C ARG A 550 23.91 -14.37 12.03
N VAL A 551 24.33 -13.12 12.19
CA VAL A 551 25.44 -12.74 13.07
C VAL A 551 24.95 -11.80 14.17
N PRO A 552 25.52 -11.85 15.39
CA PRO A 552 25.18 -10.91 16.46
C PRO A 552 25.43 -9.46 16.04
N ASN A 553 24.77 -8.51 16.72
CA ASN A 553 25.13 -7.10 16.62
C ASN A 553 26.57 -6.93 17.13
N SER A 554 27.44 -6.46 16.23
CA SER A 554 28.86 -6.16 16.52
C SER A 554 29.06 -4.76 17.04
#